data_AF-A0AAE4M9K9-F1
#
_entry.id   AF-A0AAE4M9K9-F1
#
_cell.length_a   1.000
_cell.length_b   1.000
_cell.length_c   1.000
_cell.angle_alpha   90.00
_cell.angle_beta   90.00
_cell.angle_gamma   90.00
#
_symmetry.space_group_name_H-M   'P 1'
#
loop_
_entity.id
_entity.type
_entity.pdbx_description
1 polymer ?
#
loop_
_entity_poly.entity_id
_entity_poly.type
_entity_poly.pdbx_seq_one_letter_code
_entity_poly.pdbx_strand_id
1 'polypeptide(L)'
;MNFDDLIPSSDKTHHLYEGVPIYERRFKNIGPFKFPGLAVACDAAGACHITFAGEPAYAERYDWTGDFAEGVAAVRDANGRYFYIDQTGKPIAYDTYLYATDFAEGSAVVYHETFGATHITTAGELLYGDWYFDARPFANGVAAVRDENGWLVIDAAGTVIGRAKEPAEKFPLRGDVRYVPQENQIPKVLQTADWDAAAVLMRHGERQPFIKGEPGSTKVLTARGRRQAREFGAALPDVPIRAYASPMVRCVQTGNEILAGAGVAKEAEESLMLGTPSAYVADDELVREFYVINPVKIMSLRYVAGEILPGHYPVDVGTSRMFDFVSGTLADGEISVCITHDAWIVPFVSLLTGYDFTNDWPGFLDGCVLMRRDGKYFLWWRGREYPIAR
;
A
#
# COMPACT_ATOMS: atom_id res chain seq x y z
N MET A 1 -26.15 -19.83 22.54
CA MET A 1 -25.95 -20.66 21.34
C MET A 1 -24.57 -20.31 20.82
N ASN A 2 -23.62 -21.24 20.87
CA ASN A 2 -22.33 -21.02 20.23
C ASN A 2 -22.51 -21.22 18.73
N PHE A 3 -21.86 -20.42 17.88
CA PHE A 3 -21.96 -20.62 16.43
C PHE A 3 -21.32 -21.94 15.98
N ASP A 4 -20.42 -22.51 16.79
CA ASP A 4 -19.85 -23.85 16.57
C ASP A 4 -20.92 -24.97 16.63
N ASP A 5 -22.06 -24.71 17.28
CA ASP A 5 -23.18 -25.67 17.36
C ASP A 5 -24.09 -25.60 16.12
N LEU A 6 -23.88 -24.61 15.25
CA LEU A 6 -24.67 -24.38 14.05
C LEU A 6 -24.02 -25.05 12.85
N ILE A 7 -24.63 -26.14 12.39
CA ILE A 7 -24.11 -26.90 11.26
C ILE A 7 -24.87 -26.57 9.98
N PRO A 8 -24.19 -26.43 8.83
CA PRO A 8 -24.87 -26.43 7.54
C PRO A 8 -25.68 -27.72 7.37
N SER A 9 -26.91 -27.58 6.86
CA SER A 9 -27.72 -28.69 6.38
C SER A 9 -26.97 -29.53 5.34
N SER A 10 -27.37 -30.78 5.17
CA SER A 10 -26.73 -31.71 4.22
C SER A 10 -26.79 -31.23 2.76
N ASP A 11 -27.83 -30.46 2.40
CA ASP A 11 -27.99 -29.83 1.09
C ASP A 11 -27.36 -28.42 1.01
N LYS A 12 -26.78 -27.93 2.11
CA LYS A 12 -26.13 -26.61 2.25
C LYS A 12 -27.04 -25.44 1.91
N THR A 13 -28.34 -25.54 2.18
CA THR A 13 -29.29 -24.44 1.90
C THR A 13 -29.60 -23.58 3.12
N HIS A 14 -29.39 -24.09 4.33
CA HIS A 14 -29.68 -23.42 5.61
C HIS A 14 -28.88 -24.03 6.78
N HIS A 15 -28.81 -23.33 7.91
CA HIS A 15 -28.16 -23.82 9.13
C HIS A 15 -29.15 -24.52 10.06
N LEU A 16 -28.65 -25.52 10.78
CA LEU A 16 -29.37 -26.32 11.76
C LEU A 16 -28.77 -26.14 13.15
N TYR A 17 -29.63 -26.05 14.17
CA TYR A 17 -29.28 -26.22 15.57
C TYR A 17 -30.02 -27.45 16.09
N GLU A 18 -29.29 -28.46 16.60
CA GLU A 18 -29.89 -29.73 17.07
C GLU A 18 -30.82 -30.38 16.03
N GLY A 19 -30.49 -30.25 14.74
CA GLY A 19 -31.26 -30.80 13.61
C GLY A 19 -32.47 -29.97 13.17
N VAL A 20 -32.71 -28.82 13.81
CA VAL A 20 -33.83 -27.92 13.47
C VAL A 20 -33.32 -26.68 12.73
N PRO A 21 -33.94 -26.27 11.60
CA PRO A 21 -33.60 -25.02 10.91
C PRO A 21 -33.69 -23.81 11.83
N ILE A 22 -32.67 -22.97 11.84
CA ILE A 22 -32.65 -21.73 12.66
C ILE A 22 -33.30 -20.53 11.95
N TYR A 23 -33.58 -20.65 10.65
CA TYR A 23 -34.29 -19.67 9.83
C TYR A 23 -35.01 -20.34 8.65
N GLU A 24 -36.02 -19.67 8.09
CA GLU A 24 -36.87 -20.19 7.00
C GLU A 24 -36.26 -20.03 5.60
N ARG A 25 -35.38 -19.04 5.41
CA ARG A 25 -34.76 -18.78 4.10
C ARG A 25 -33.93 -19.97 3.63
N ARG A 26 -33.91 -20.21 2.32
CA ARG A 26 -33.10 -21.25 1.66
C ARG A 26 -32.21 -20.61 0.60
N PHE A 27 -30.91 -20.83 0.74
CA PHE A 27 -29.89 -20.33 -0.16
C PHE A 27 -29.51 -21.40 -1.18
N LYS A 28 -28.81 -21.01 -2.26
CA LYS A 28 -28.23 -21.97 -3.20
C LYS A 28 -27.07 -22.74 -2.57
N ASN A 29 -26.29 -22.07 -1.73
CA ASN A 29 -25.20 -22.66 -0.97
C ASN A 29 -24.89 -21.77 0.24
N ILE A 30 -24.46 -22.39 1.34
CA ILE A 30 -23.92 -21.73 2.53
C ILE A 30 -22.61 -22.39 2.96
N GLY A 31 -21.79 -21.64 3.67
CA GLY A 31 -20.71 -22.16 4.50
C GLY A 31 -21.10 -22.12 5.98
N PRO A 32 -20.24 -22.65 6.88
CA PRO A 32 -20.48 -22.58 8.32
C PRO A 32 -20.43 -21.14 8.85
N PHE A 33 -21.01 -20.91 10.02
CA PHE A 33 -20.75 -19.67 10.76
C PHE A 33 -19.31 -19.65 11.28
N LYS A 34 -18.63 -18.52 11.10
CA LYS A 34 -17.28 -18.25 11.58
C LYS A 34 -17.29 -16.96 12.38
N PHE A 35 -16.36 -16.80 13.32
CA PHE A 35 -16.18 -15.54 14.03
C PHE A 35 -16.05 -14.39 13.01
N PRO A 36 -16.87 -13.32 13.09
CA PRO A 36 -17.59 -12.79 14.26
C PRO A 36 -19.05 -13.30 14.46
N GLY A 37 -19.45 -14.41 13.83
CA GLY A 37 -20.83 -14.91 13.80
C GLY A 37 -21.51 -14.69 12.45
N LEU A 38 -20.73 -14.73 11.37
CA LEU A 38 -21.19 -14.56 10.00
C LEU A 38 -20.91 -15.84 9.21
N ALA A 39 -21.80 -16.19 8.29
CA ALA A 39 -21.63 -17.33 7.38
C ALA A 39 -21.70 -16.86 5.93
N VAL A 40 -20.91 -17.45 5.05
CA VAL A 40 -21.06 -17.22 3.61
C VAL A 40 -22.38 -17.82 3.13
N ALA A 41 -23.06 -17.13 2.23
CA ALA A 41 -24.27 -17.59 1.57
C ALA A 41 -24.33 -17.07 0.13
N CYS A 42 -24.98 -17.81 -0.75
CA CYS A 42 -25.16 -17.42 -2.14
C CYS A 42 -26.61 -17.65 -2.58
N ASP A 43 -27.19 -16.68 -3.28
CA ASP A 43 -28.53 -16.78 -3.86
C ASP A 43 -28.57 -16.28 -5.32
N ALA A 44 -29.73 -15.81 -5.80
CA ALA A 44 -29.86 -15.27 -7.15
C ALA A 44 -29.22 -13.89 -7.33
N ALA A 45 -29.07 -13.12 -6.25
CA ALA A 45 -28.47 -11.79 -6.28
C ALA A 45 -26.94 -11.81 -6.15
N GLY A 46 -26.36 -12.93 -5.72
CA GLY A 46 -24.92 -13.14 -5.58
C GLY A 46 -24.54 -13.76 -4.24
N ALA A 47 -23.24 -13.76 -3.95
CA ALA A 47 -22.68 -14.17 -2.68
C ALA A 47 -22.66 -13.00 -1.67
N CYS A 48 -22.92 -13.30 -0.39
CA CYS A 48 -22.82 -12.38 0.73
C CYS A 48 -22.55 -13.14 2.04
N HIS A 49 -22.41 -12.38 3.13
CA HIS A 49 -22.42 -12.94 4.48
C HIS A 49 -23.79 -12.75 5.14
N ILE A 50 -24.24 -13.75 5.88
CA ILE A 50 -25.52 -13.76 6.60
C ILE A 50 -25.33 -13.84 8.11
N THR A 51 -26.31 -13.30 8.83
CA THR A 51 -26.43 -13.39 10.28
C THR A 51 -27.16 -14.67 10.70
N PHE A 52 -27.26 -14.94 12.01
CA PHE A 52 -28.05 -16.06 12.54
C PHE A 52 -29.54 -16.02 12.17
N ALA A 53 -30.07 -14.86 11.77
CA ALA A 53 -31.44 -14.73 11.28
C ALA A 53 -31.61 -15.21 9.83
N GLY A 54 -30.52 -15.61 9.15
CA GLY A 54 -30.53 -15.91 7.72
C GLY A 54 -30.64 -14.67 6.85
N GLU A 55 -30.40 -13.48 7.40
CA GLU A 55 -30.45 -12.22 6.67
C GLU A 55 -29.05 -11.72 6.31
N PRO A 56 -28.87 -11.11 5.12
CA PRO A 56 -27.61 -10.49 4.72
C PRO A 56 -27.14 -9.48 5.77
N ALA A 57 -25.86 -9.56 6.14
CA ALA A 57 -25.25 -8.62 7.09
C ALA A 57 -25.09 -7.21 6.51
N TYR A 58 -25.08 -7.09 5.17
CA TYR A 58 -24.94 -5.85 4.42
C TYR A 58 -25.60 -5.96 3.03
N ALA A 59 -25.73 -4.83 2.31
CA ALA A 59 -26.52 -4.73 1.09
C ALA A 59 -25.78 -5.22 -0.16
N GLU A 60 -24.45 -5.09 -0.16
CA GLU A 60 -23.56 -5.43 -1.26
C GLU A 60 -23.60 -6.94 -1.59
N ARG A 61 -23.35 -7.27 -2.86
CA ARG A 61 -23.31 -8.64 -3.37
C ARG A 61 -22.07 -8.82 -4.23
N TYR A 62 -21.51 -10.02 -4.15
CA TYR A 62 -20.25 -10.38 -4.80
C TYR A 62 -20.45 -11.60 -5.69
N ASP A 63 -19.52 -11.83 -6.61
CA ASP A 63 -19.49 -13.08 -7.40
C ASP A 63 -19.10 -14.27 -6.50
N TRP A 64 -18.23 -14.02 -5.53
CA TRP A 64 -17.82 -15.01 -4.52
C TRP A 64 -17.39 -14.33 -3.22
N THR A 65 -17.58 -15.03 -2.09
CA THR A 65 -17.09 -14.62 -0.77
C THR A 65 -16.41 -15.82 -0.08
N GLY A 66 -15.23 -15.60 0.49
CA GLY A 66 -14.59 -16.49 1.46
C GLY A 66 -15.14 -16.26 2.86
N ASP A 67 -14.74 -17.12 3.81
CA ASP A 67 -15.14 -16.98 5.20
C ASP A 67 -14.49 -15.74 5.85
N PHE A 68 -15.13 -15.16 6.86
CA PHE A 68 -14.45 -14.20 7.73
C PHE A 68 -13.34 -14.89 8.52
N ALA A 69 -12.14 -14.32 8.44
CA ALA A 69 -10.97 -14.71 9.22
C ALA A 69 -10.30 -13.45 9.77
N GLU A 70 -9.99 -13.45 11.07
CA GLU A 70 -9.35 -12.31 11.75
C GLU A 70 -10.06 -10.95 11.54
N GLY A 71 -11.38 -10.98 11.32
CA GLY A 71 -12.24 -9.80 11.19
C GLY A 71 -12.39 -9.23 9.78
N VAL A 72 -11.80 -9.86 8.76
CA VAL A 72 -11.93 -9.49 7.34
C VAL A 72 -12.25 -10.72 6.49
N ALA A 73 -12.77 -10.52 5.28
CA ALA A 73 -13.09 -11.61 4.35
C ALA A 73 -12.65 -11.27 2.92
N ALA A 74 -12.07 -12.25 2.21
CA ALA A 74 -11.80 -12.12 0.78
C ALA A 74 -13.11 -12.23 0.00
N VAL A 75 -13.32 -11.35 -0.98
CA VAL A 75 -14.45 -11.37 -1.90
C VAL A 75 -13.96 -11.20 -3.32
N ARG A 76 -14.77 -11.64 -4.29
CA ARG A 76 -14.49 -11.49 -5.72
C ARG A 76 -15.59 -10.72 -6.41
N ASP A 77 -15.22 -9.71 -7.21
CA ASP A 77 -16.16 -8.98 -8.04
C ASP A 77 -16.55 -9.77 -9.31
N ALA A 78 -17.48 -9.19 -10.09
CA ALA A 78 -17.93 -9.75 -11.35
C ALA A 78 -16.84 -9.80 -12.45
N ASN A 79 -15.73 -9.08 -12.28
CA ASN A 79 -14.57 -9.11 -13.18
C ASN A 79 -13.55 -10.18 -12.79
N GLY A 80 -13.82 -10.96 -11.73
CA GLY A 80 -12.92 -11.97 -11.22
C GLY A 80 -11.78 -11.42 -10.36
N ARG A 81 -11.85 -10.15 -9.93
CA ARG A 81 -10.83 -9.51 -9.09
C ARG A 81 -11.15 -9.71 -7.62
N TYR A 82 -10.15 -10.10 -6.86
CA TYR A 82 -10.21 -10.31 -5.42
C TYR A 82 -9.87 -9.04 -4.65
N PHE A 83 -10.57 -8.79 -3.54
CA PHE A 83 -10.24 -7.77 -2.55
C PHE A 83 -10.80 -8.19 -1.20
N TYR A 84 -10.51 -7.44 -0.14
CA TYR A 84 -10.99 -7.77 1.20
C TYR A 84 -11.98 -6.74 1.70
N ILE A 85 -12.96 -7.21 2.47
CA ILE A 85 -13.98 -6.39 3.11
C ILE A 85 -13.92 -6.52 4.63
N ASP A 86 -14.40 -5.49 5.31
CA ASP A 86 -14.71 -5.53 6.73
C ASP A 86 -16.09 -6.15 6.99
N GLN A 87 -16.45 -6.27 8.28
CA GLN A 87 -17.73 -6.84 8.73
C GLN A 87 -18.96 -6.03 8.31
N THR A 88 -18.77 -4.78 7.88
CA THR A 88 -19.85 -3.93 7.34
C THR A 88 -20.05 -4.12 5.84
N GLY A 89 -19.23 -4.97 5.21
CA GLY A 89 -19.28 -5.22 3.77
C GLY A 89 -18.46 -4.25 2.95
N LYS A 90 -17.69 -3.34 3.58
CA LYS A 90 -16.93 -2.32 2.87
C LYS A 90 -15.50 -2.78 2.59
N PRO A 91 -14.93 -2.45 1.40
CA PRO A 91 -13.52 -2.74 1.11
C PRO A 91 -12.57 -2.14 2.16
N ILE A 92 -11.58 -2.92 2.62
CA ILE A 92 -10.54 -2.43 3.54
C ILE A 92 -9.47 -1.61 2.81
N ALA A 93 -9.28 -1.87 1.51
CA ALA A 93 -8.37 -1.19 0.61
C ALA A 93 -8.92 -1.25 -0.84
N TYR A 94 -8.39 -0.42 -1.74
CA TYR A 94 -8.79 -0.41 -3.15
C TYR A 94 -8.00 -1.35 -4.05
N ASP A 95 -6.86 -1.85 -3.57
CA ASP A 95 -6.07 -2.76 -4.36
C ASP A 95 -6.87 -4.03 -4.61
N THR A 96 -6.97 -4.39 -5.88
CA THR A 96 -7.60 -5.63 -6.30
C THR A 96 -6.56 -6.57 -6.88
N TYR A 97 -6.79 -7.85 -6.69
CA TYR A 97 -5.81 -8.90 -6.91
C TYR A 97 -6.39 -9.94 -7.87
N LEU A 98 -5.51 -10.65 -8.58
CA LEU A 98 -5.87 -11.83 -9.33
C LEU A 98 -6.29 -12.98 -8.40
N TYR A 99 -5.78 -12.97 -7.17
CA TYR A 99 -6.10 -13.96 -6.14
C TYR A 99 -5.79 -13.43 -4.74
N ALA A 100 -6.51 -13.95 -3.75
CA ALA A 100 -6.36 -13.63 -2.33
C ALA A 100 -6.64 -14.89 -1.50
N THR A 101 -5.83 -15.15 -0.48
CA THR A 101 -6.09 -16.23 0.51
C THR A 101 -6.93 -15.72 1.68
N ASP A 102 -7.41 -16.62 2.53
CA ASP A 102 -7.93 -16.18 3.83
C ASP A 102 -6.79 -15.65 4.71
N PHE A 103 -7.15 -14.84 5.71
CA PHE A 103 -6.20 -14.33 6.71
C PHE A 103 -5.83 -15.42 7.72
N ALA A 104 -4.53 -15.55 8.00
CA ALA A 104 -3.97 -16.40 9.03
C ALA A 104 -2.67 -15.79 9.59
N GLU A 105 -2.48 -15.92 10.90
CA GLU A 105 -1.31 -15.36 11.61
C GLU A 105 -1.14 -13.83 11.35
N GLY A 106 -2.23 -13.09 11.23
CA GLY A 106 -2.18 -11.64 11.02
C GLY A 106 -1.97 -11.17 9.58
N SER A 107 -1.91 -12.09 8.61
CA SER A 107 -1.63 -11.76 7.21
C SER A 107 -2.39 -12.62 6.19
N ALA A 108 -2.44 -12.16 4.94
CA ALA A 108 -2.94 -12.96 3.82
C ALA A 108 -2.06 -12.77 2.58
N VAL A 109 -2.00 -13.80 1.73
CA VAL A 109 -1.30 -13.71 0.44
C VAL A 109 -2.22 -13.11 -0.60
N VAL A 110 -1.67 -12.17 -1.38
CA VAL A 110 -2.34 -11.57 -2.53
C VAL A 110 -1.47 -11.65 -3.77
N TYR A 111 -2.11 -11.83 -4.92
CA TYR A 111 -1.44 -11.84 -6.22
C TYR A 111 -1.85 -10.63 -7.04
N HIS A 112 -0.93 -9.71 -7.26
CA HIS A 112 -1.11 -8.59 -8.16
C HIS A 112 -0.70 -8.95 -9.58
N GLU A 113 -1.46 -8.46 -10.55
CA GLU A 113 -1.28 -8.75 -11.98
C GLU A 113 0.10 -8.36 -12.50
N THR A 114 0.60 -7.19 -12.07
CA THR A 114 1.90 -6.67 -12.51
C THR A 114 3.07 -7.15 -11.67
N PHE A 115 2.86 -7.35 -10.36
CA PHE A 115 3.98 -7.40 -9.41
C PHE A 115 4.30 -8.80 -8.90
N GLY A 116 3.34 -9.73 -8.87
CA GLY A 116 3.55 -11.02 -8.22
C GLY A 116 2.70 -11.23 -6.98
N ALA A 117 3.17 -12.11 -6.13
CA ALA A 117 2.62 -12.44 -4.83
C ALA A 117 3.28 -11.61 -3.72
N THR A 118 2.51 -11.22 -2.71
CA THR A 118 3.02 -10.64 -1.47
C THR A 118 2.05 -10.91 -0.32
N HIS A 119 2.41 -10.47 0.88
CA HIS A 119 1.56 -10.58 2.06
C HIS A 119 1.04 -9.21 2.47
N ILE A 120 -0.22 -9.16 2.88
CA ILE A 120 -0.86 -7.95 3.39
C ILE A 120 -1.38 -8.13 4.81
N THR A 121 -1.53 -7.02 5.53
CA THR A 121 -2.14 -6.94 6.86
C THR A 121 -3.67 -6.90 6.76
N THR A 122 -4.37 -7.09 7.89
CA THR A 122 -5.84 -6.95 7.98
C THR A 122 -6.34 -5.53 7.72
N ALA A 123 -5.45 -4.55 7.58
CA ALA A 123 -5.76 -3.20 7.11
C ALA A 123 -5.58 -3.05 5.58
N GLY A 124 -5.21 -4.11 4.87
CA GLY A 124 -4.96 -4.10 3.42
C GLY A 124 -3.59 -3.54 3.03
N GLU A 125 -2.69 -3.29 3.99
CA GLU A 125 -1.35 -2.78 3.70
C GLU A 125 -0.38 -3.93 3.38
N LEU A 126 0.62 -3.67 2.53
CA LEU A 126 1.77 -4.56 2.40
C LEU A 126 2.43 -4.81 3.76
N LEU A 127 2.63 -6.07 4.13
CA LEU A 127 3.34 -6.46 5.34
C LEU A 127 4.81 -6.03 5.28
N TYR A 128 5.38 -6.12 4.08
CA TYR A 128 6.71 -5.65 3.67
C TYR A 128 6.67 -5.29 2.17
N GLY A 129 7.64 -4.51 1.68
CA GLY A 129 7.61 -3.95 0.32
C GLY A 129 8.14 -4.86 -0.80
N ASP A 130 8.23 -6.17 -0.61
CA ASP A 130 8.71 -7.13 -1.62
C ASP A 130 7.54 -7.82 -2.33
N TRP A 131 7.73 -8.09 -3.61
CA TRP A 131 6.87 -8.94 -4.39
C TRP A 131 7.67 -10.13 -4.93
N TYR A 132 7.01 -11.27 -5.04
CA TYR A 132 7.63 -12.55 -5.38
C TYR A 132 6.87 -13.22 -6.53
N PHE A 133 7.51 -14.18 -7.20
CA PHE A 133 6.81 -15.01 -8.19
C PHE A 133 5.70 -15.87 -7.58
N ASP A 134 5.86 -16.28 -6.32
CA ASP A 134 4.91 -17.06 -5.52
C ASP A 134 5.18 -16.75 -4.04
N ALA A 135 4.14 -16.79 -3.21
CA ALA A 135 4.22 -16.63 -1.77
C ALA A 135 3.23 -17.57 -1.08
N ARG A 136 3.64 -18.16 0.04
CA ARG A 136 2.82 -19.03 0.87
C ARG A 136 2.37 -18.35 2.15
N PRO A 137 1.18 -18.66 2.68
CA PRO A 137 0.74 -18.12 3.96
C PRO A 137 1.79 -18.33 5.05
N PHE A 138 1.87 -17.39 5.99
CA PHE A 138 2.73 -17.57 7.16
C PHE A 138 2.26 -18.78 7.98
N ALA A 139 3.23 -19.57 8.42
CA ALA A 139 3.02 -20.69 9.33
C ALA A 139 4.16 -20.72 10.35
N ASN A 140 3.83 -20.59 11.63
CA ASN A 140 4.79 -20.45 12.73
C ASN A 140 5.76 -19.27 12.53
N GLY A 141 5.26 -18.14 12.03
CA GLY A 141 6.03 -16.89 11.89
C GLY A 141 7.02 -16.85 10.72
N VAL A 142 7.01 -17.85 9.84
CA VAL A 142 7.79 -17.85 8.59
C VAL A 142 6.92 -18.15 7.37
N ALA A 143 7.34 -17.66 6.21
CA ALA A 143 6.69 -17.94 4.93
C ALA A 143 7.71 -18.37 3.87
N ALA A 144 7.27 -19.24 2.96
CA ALA A 144 8.04 -19.58 1.76
C ALA A 144 7.65 -18.64 0.61
N VAL A 145 8.64 -18.05 -0.04
CA VAL A 145 8.45 -17.15 -1.19
C VAL A 145 9.41 -17.51 -2.32
N ARG A 146 9.07 -17.18 -3.56
CA ARG A 146 9.86 -17.54 -4.74
C ARG A 146 10.40 -16.30 -5.46
N ASP A 147 11.71 -16.19 -5.55
CA ASP A 147 12.41 -15.22 -6.40
C ASP A 147 12.88 -15.90 -7.70
N GLU A 148 13.64 -15.17 -8.53
CA GLU A 148 14.21 -15.68 -9.78
C GLU A 148 15.23 -16.82 -9.56
N ASN A 149 15.80 -16.91 -8.36
CA ASN A 149 16.80 -17.89 -7.95
C ASN A 149 16.17 -19.08 -7.20
N GLY A 150 14.84 -19.15 -7.14
CA GLY A 150 14.09 -20.23 -6.50
C GLY A 150 13.46 -19.83 -5.17
N TRP A 151 13.33 -20.78 -4.26
CA TRP A 151 12.57 -20.58 -3.04
C TRP A 151 13.42 -20.05 -1.88
N LEU A 152 12.82 -19.16 -1.10
CA LEU A 152 13.35 -18.51 0.08
C LEU A 152 12.42 -18.77 1.25
N VAL A 153 12.97 -18.73 2.47
CA VAL A 153 12.20 -18.58 3.70
C VAL A 153 12.40 -17.15 4.19
N ILE A 154 11.29 -16.49 4.51
CA ILE A 154 11.28 -15.15 5.10
C ILE A 154 10.61 -15.17 6.48
N ASP A 155 11.00 -14.24 7.36
CA ASP A 155 10.25 -13.93 8.58
C ASP A 155 9.08 -12.95 8.30
N ALA A 156 8.28 -12.67 9.33
CA ALA A 156 7.14 -11.74 9.26
C ALA A 156 7.54 -10.28 8.91
N ALA A 157 8.82 -9.93 8.98
CA ALA A 157 9.35 -8.64 8.55
C ALA A 157 9.85 -8.65 7.10
N GLY A 158 9.69 -9.77 6.38
CA GLY A 158 10.19 -9.96 5.01
C GLY A 158 11.69 -10.23 4.94
N THR A 159 12.37 -10.45 6.07
CA THR A 159 13.81 -10.73 6.08
C THR A 159 14.06 -12.14 5.59
N VAL A 160 14.92 -12.29 4.60
CA VAL A 160 15.36 -13.60 4.11
C VAL A 160 16.18 -14.32 5.18
N ILE A 161 15.66 -15.44 5.67
CA ILE A 161 16.33 -16.34 6.61
C ILE A 161 17.25 -17.32 5.87
N GLY A 162 16.85 -17.76 4.68
CA GLY A 162 17.64 -18.70 3.89
C GLY A 162 16.92 -19.21 2.65
N ARG A 163 17.56 -20.15 1.94
CA ARG A 163 16.96 -20.83 0.78
C ARG A 163 16.07 -21.98 1.25
N ALA A 164 14.95 -22.16 0.55
CA ALA A 164 14.00 -23.25 0.80
C ALA A 164 13.97 -24.24 -0.37
N LYS A 165 13.44 -25.43 -0.12
CA LYS A 165 13.02 -26.33 -1.20
C LYS A 165 11.63 -25.89 -1.68
N GLU A 166 11.31 -26.21 -2.92
CA GLU A 166 9.97 -26.01 -3.47
C GLU A 166 8.92 -26.71 -2.59
N PRO A 167 7.85 -26.01 -2.16
CA PRO A 167 6.74 -26.62 -1.45
C PRO A 167 6.07 -27.72 -2.27
N ALA A 168 5.71 -28.83 -1.63
CA ALA A 168 5.04 -29.95 -2.30
C ALA A 168 3.64 -29.59 -2.85
N GLU A 169 2.94 -28.69 -2.16
CA GLU A 169 1.65 -28.18 -2.60
C GLU A 169 1.83 -27.16 -3.74
N LYS A 170 1.18 -27.42 -4.87
CA LYS A 170 1.14 -26.46 -5.99
C LYS A 170 -0.01 -25.49 -5.76
N PHE A 171 0.28 -24.21 -5.57
CA PHE A 171 -0.76 -23.17 -5.49
C PHE A 171 -1.37 -22.94 -6.89
N PRO A 172 -2.68 -22.60 -6.98
CA PRO A 172 -3.44 -22.73 -8.22
C PRO A 172 -3.15 -21.69 -9.31
N LEU A 173 -2.23 -20.74 -9.12
CA LEU A 173 -1.93 -19.76 -10.16
C LEU A 173 -0.87 -20.29 -11.14
N ARG A 174 -1.32 -20.60 -12.36
CA ARG A 174 -0.46 -20.81 -13.53
C ARG A 174 -0.41 -19.52 -14.34
N GLY A 175 0.76 -18.91 -14.42
CA GLY A 175 1.02 -17.74 -15.25
C GLY A 175 2.41 -17.18 -14.98
N ASP A 176 3.02 -16.56 -15.99
CA ASP A 176 4.30 -15.86 -15.86
C ASP A 176 4.07 -14.52 -15.15
N VAL A 177 3.75 -14.53 -13.86
CA VAL A 177 3.76 -13.29 -13.09
C VAL A 177 5.22 -12.88 -12.94
N ARG A 178 5.61 -11.76 -13.54
CA ARG A 178 7.02 -11.36 -13.60
C ARG A 178 7.41 -10.72 -12.27
N TYR A 179 8.42 -11.26 -11.59
CA TYR A 179 9.18 -10.48 -10.62
C TYR A 179 9.75 -9.25 -11.36
N VAL A 180 9.25 -8.08 -11.01
CA VAL A 180 9.84 -6.82 -11.46
C VAL A 180 10.50 -6.21 -10.24
N PRO A 181 11.81 -6.43 -10.02
CA PRO A 181 12.54 -5.55 -9.14
C PRO A 181 12.43 -4.16 -9.79
N GLN A 182 11.65 -3.27 -9.18
CA GLN A 182 11.63 -1.88 -9.60
C GLN A 182 12.98 -1.30 -9.18
N GLU A 183 13.98 -1.41 -10.07
CA GLU A 183 15.16 -0.58 -9.98
C GLU A 183 14.68 0.88 -9.97
N ASN A 184 15.02 1.61 -8.91
CA ASN A 184 14.64 3.00 -8.80
C ASN A 184 15.37 3.78 -9.89
N GLN A 185 14.62 4.39 -10.81
CA GLN A 185 15.19 5.08 -11.96
C GLN A 185 15.74 6.46 -11.61
N ILE A 186 15.41 7.02 -10.44
CA ILE A 186 15.79 8.39 -10.05
C ILE A 186 17.31 8.59 -10.07
N PRO A 187 18.15 7.74 -9.44
CA PRO A 187 19.60 7.91 -9.50
C PRO A 187 20.14 7.91 -10.94
N LYS A 188 19.64 7.01 -11.79
CA LYS A 188 20.02 6.96 -13.20
C LYS A 188 19.63 8.23 -13.97
N VAL A 189 18.44 8.77 -13.71
CA VAL A 189 17.98 10.02 -14.31
C VAL A 189 18.87 11.17 -13.89
N LEU A 190 19.19 11.29 -12.59
CA LEU A 190 20.06 12.34 -12.07
C LEU A 190 21.49 12.26 -12.65
N GLN A 191 21.98 11.07 -12.99
CA GLN A 191 23.28 10.87 -13.63
C GLN A 191 23.30 11.21 -15.13
N THR A 192 22.16 11.14 -15.82
CA THR A 192 22.12 11.15 -17.30
C THR A 192 21.34 12.32 -17.90
N ALA A 193 20.40 12.90 -17.15
CA ALA A 193 19.67 14.08 -17.56
C ALA A 193 20.52 15.34 -17.37
N ASP A 194 20.23 16.35 -18.17
CA ASP A 194 20.85 17.67 -18.08
C ASP A 194 20.08 18.55 -17.09
N TRP A 195 20.76 19.20 -16.16
CA TRP A 195 20.13 20.06 -15.15
C TRP A 195 21.16 20.99 -14.53
N ASP A 196 20.74 22.21 -14.22
CA ASP A 196 21.52 23.16 -13.43
C ASP A 196 21.38 22.84 -11.94
N ALA A 197 20.18 22.47 -11.52
CA ALA A 197 19.85 22.06 -10.16
C ALA A 197 18.74 20.99 -10.20
N ALA A 198 18.75 20.05 -9.25
CA ALA A 198 17.72 19.01 -9.17
C ALA A 198 17.21 18.81 -7.73
N ALA A 199 15.91 18.56 -7.60
CA ALA A 199 15.26 18.20 -6.36
C ALA A 199 14.45 16.91 -6.54
N VAL A 200 14.73 15.90 -5.74
CA VAL A 200 13.94 14.67 -5.66
C VAL A 200 12.84 14.86 -4.64
N LEU A 201 11.58 14.69 -5.02
CA LEU A 201 10.47 14.58 -4.06
C LEU A 201 10.05 13.11 -3.99
N MET A 202 10.30 12.46 -2.85
CA MET A 202 10.14 11.00 -2.73
C MET A 202 9.44 10.55 -1.46
N ARG A 203 8.89 9.34 -1.52
CA ARG A 203 8.33 8.65 -0.37
C ARG A 203 9.47 8.17 0.51
N HIS A 204 9.27 8.19 1.82
CA HIS A 204 10.18 7.53 2.75
C HIS A 204 10.43 6.05 2.40
N GLY A 205 11.53 5.51 2.91
CA GLY A 205 11.89 4.10 2.76
C GLY A 205 10.91 3.17 3.47
N GLU A 206 11.07 1.87 3.23
CA GLU A 206 10.22 0.85 3.83
C GLU A 206 10.22 0.95 5.36
N ARG A 207 9.02 1.02 5.93
CA ARG A 207 8.78 1.12 7.37
C ARG A 207 8.09 -0.13 7.88
N GLN A 208 8.08 -0.27 9.20
CA GLN A 208 7.20 -1.24 9.85
C GLN A 208 5.73 -1.02 9.41
N PRO A 209 4.96 -2.11 9.20
CA PRO A 209 3.56 -2.02 8.78
C PRO A 209 2.71 -1.33 9.86
N PHE A 210 1.59 -0.72 9.47
CA PHE A 210 0.62 -0.28 10.47
C PHE A 210 -0.09 -1.50 11.04
N ILE A 211 -0.03 -1.58 12.37
CA ILE A 211 -0.78 -2.56 13.15
C ILE A 211 -1.92 -1.79 13.78
N LYS A 212 -3.15 -2.29 13.64
CA LYS A 212 -4.35 -1.63 14.16
C LYS A 212 -4.18 -1.33 15.65
N GLY A 213 -4.36 -0.07 16.03
CA GLY A 213 -4.21 0.41 17.41
C GLY A 213 -2.82 0.97 17.75
N GLU A 214 -1.82 0.82 16.87
CA GLU A 214 -0.51 1.43 17.06
C GLU A 214 -0.41 2.83 16.44
N PRO A 215 0.25 3.81 17.09
CA PRO A 215 0.43 5.14 16.52
C PRO A 215 1.26 5.08 15.23
N GLY A 216 0.72 5.59 14.12
CA GLY A 216 1.44 5.60 12.85
C GLY A 216 2.67 6.53 12.81
N SER A 217 2.73 7.52 13.70
CA SER A 217 3.84 8.48 13.80
C SER A 217 5.13 7.88 14.34
N THR A 218 5.05 6.77 15.10
CA THR A 218 6.21 6.13 15.72
C THR A 218 6.85 5.04 14.84
N LYS A 219 6.25 4.74 13.69
CA LYS A 219 6.76 3.71 12.77
C LYS A 219 8.13 4.09 12.22
N VAL A 220 9.11 3.26 12.52
CA VAL A 220 10.50 3.37 12.06
C VAL A 220 10.73 2.61 10.76
N LEU A 221 11.84 2.90 10.09
CA LEU A 221 12.31 2.11 8.95
C LEU A 221 12.61 0.66 9.37
N THR A 222 12.28 -0.29 8.50
CA THR A 222 12.78 -1.67 8.63
C THR A 222 14.29 -1.70 8.35
N ALA A 223 14.97 -2.79 8.73
CA ALA A 223 16.38 -2.98 8.37
C ALA A 223 16.58 -2.94 6.85
N ARG A 224 15.61 -3.44 6.08
CA ARG A 224 15.59 -3.36 4.62
C ARG A 224 15.40 -1.92 4.13
N GLY A 225 14.43 -1.18 4.67
CA GLY A 225 14.20 0.21 4.28
C GLY A 225 15.43 1.10 4.51
N ARG A 226 16.16 0.89 5.62
CA ARG A 226 17.44 1.56 5.87
C ARG A 226 18.49 1.22 4.83
N ARG A 227 18.66 -0.07 4.53
CA ARG A 227 19.62 -0.54 3.51
C ARG A 227 19.30 0.04 2.13
N GLN A 228 18.04 -0.04 1.69
CA GLN A 228 17.61 0.48 0.39
C GLN A 228 17.79 1.99 0.29
N ALA A 229 17.49 2.74 1.36
CA ALA A 229 17.72 4.18 1.40
C ALA A 229 19.22 4.51 1.28
N ARG A 230 20.08 3.73 1.95
CA ARG A 230 21.53 3.89 1.82
C ARG A 230 22.06 3.52 0.44
N GLU A 231 21.57 2.44 -0.16
CA GLU A 231 21.90 2.04 -1.53
C GLU A 231 21.45 3.09 -2.55
N PHE A 232 20.26 3.68 -2.35
CA PHE A 232 19.79 4.81 -3.16
C PHE A 232 20.76 5.99 -3.08
N GLY A 233 21.18 6.38 -1.87
CA GLY A 233 22.17 7.45 -1.69
C GLY A 233 23.50 7.16 -2.36
N ALA A 234 24.01 5.93 -2.25
CA ALA A 234 25.25 5.50 -2.89
C ALA A 234 25.19 5.47 -4.43
N ALA A 235 23.99 5.41 -4.99
CA ALA A 235 23.77 5.45 -6.44
C ALA A 235 23.60 6.87 -7.00
N LEU A 236 23.50 7.92 -6.16
CA LEU A 236 23.37 9.30 -6.63
C LEU A 236 24.67 9.79 -7.32
N PRO A 237 24.58 10.80 -8.21
CA PRO A 237 25.76 11.45 -8.75
C PRO A 237 26.70 11.99 -7.66
N ASP A 238 28.00 12.02 -7.95
CA ASP A 238 29.03 12.58 -7.06
C ASP A 238 29.01 14.12 -7.11
N VAL A 239 27.98 14.69 -6.49
CA VAL A 239 27.72 16.12 -6.35
C VAL A 239 27.26 16.44 -4.92
N PRO A 240 27.27 17.70 -4.47
CA PRO A 240 26.72 18.04 -3.16
C PRO A 240 25.25 17.60 -3.02
N ILE A 241 24.98 16.82 -1.97
CA ILE A 241 23.62 16.34 -1.64
C ILE A 241 23.14 17.01 -0.34
N ARG A 242 21.91 17.50 -0.36
CA ARG A 242 21.16 17.91 0.85
C ARG A 242 19.91 17.06 0.99
N ALA A 243 19.47 16.84 2.22
CA ALA A 243 18.22 16.15 2.47
C ALA A 243 17.31 17.00 3.37
N TYR A 244 16.04 17.07 3.00
CA TYR A 244 14.94 17.63 3.77
C TYR A 244 13.95 16.52 4.04
N ALA A 245 13.42 16.42 5.25
CA ALA A 245 12.48 15.36 5.61
C ALA A 245 11.25 15.92 6.32
N SER A 246 10.11 15.30 6.06
CA SER A 246 8.98 15.31 6.99
C SER A 246 9.48 14.98 8.41
N PRO A 247 8.95 15.60 9.48
CA PRO A 247 9.34 15.32 10.86
C PRO A 247 8.93 13.92 11.35
N MET A 248 8.30 13.10 10.51
CA MET A 248 8.01 11.71 10.84
C MET A 248 9.32 10.91 10.95
N VAL A 249 9.45 10.10 12.00
CA VAL A 249 10.69 9.35 12.33
C VAL A 249 11.24 8.58 11.13
N ARG A 250 10.38 7.87 10.39
CA ARG A 250 10.76 7.14 9.16
C ARG A 250 11.30 8.04 8.04
N CYS A 251 10.78 9.26 7.89
CA CYS A 251 11.21 10.19 6.85
C CYS A 251 12.61 10.74 7.18
N VAL A 252 12.83 11.14 8.44
CA VAL A 252 14.15 11.57 8.93
C VAL A 252 15.16 10.44 8.81
N GLN A 253 14.81 9.22 9.24
CA GLN A 253 15.68 8.05 9.08
C GLN A 253 16.01 7.78 7.60
N THR A 254 15.04 7.96 6.69
CA THR A 254 15.30 7.78 5.25
C THR A 254 16.30 8.80 4.75
N GLY A 255 16.11 10.08 5.08
CA GLY A 255 17.04 11.15 4.69
C GLY A 255 18.45 10.90 5.22
N ASN A 256 18.57 10.50 6.50
CA ASN A 256 19.86 10.20 7.11
C ASN A 256 20.56 9.00 6.44
N GLU A 257 19.84 7.95 6.09
CA GLU A 257 20.42 6.79 5.39
C GLU A 257 20.83 7.15 3.95
N ILE A 258 20.07 7.98 3.24
CA ILE A 258 20.44 8.49 1.91
C ILE A 258 21.72 9.34 2.01
N LEU A 259 21.80 10.28 2.96
CA LEU A 259 23.00 11.10 3.17
C LEU A 259 24.22 10.23 3.51
N ALA A 260 24.05 9.24 4.40
CA ALA A 260 25.10 8.30 4.74
C ALA A 260 25.57 7.49 3.51
N GLY A 261 24.64 7.07 2.65
CA GLY A 261 24.93 6.38 1.39
C GLY A 261 25.73 7.24 0.42
N ALA A 262 25.39 8.53 0.33
CA ALA A 262 26.10 9.52 -0.48
C ALA A 262 27.42 10.02 0.16
N GLY A 263 27.83 9.47 1.30
CA GLY A 263 29.06 9.88 1.99
C GLY A 263 28.98 11.26 2.68
N VAL A 264 27.77 11.79 2.89
CA VAL A 264 27.54 13.08 3.53
C VAL A 264 27.37 12.91 5.04
N ALA A 265 28.30 13.45 5.83
CA ALA A 265 28.28 13.41 7.29
C ALA A 265 27.38 14.51 7.90
N LYS A 266 26.10 14.53 7.51
CA LYS A 266 25.06 15.42 8.05
C LYS A 266 23.76 14.65 8.24
N GLU A 267 22.84 15.21 9.01
CA GLU A 267 21.47 14.73 9.13
C GLU A 267 20.54 15.53 8.21
N ALA A 268 19.40 14.92 7.87
CA ALA A 268 18.37 15.57 7.08
C ALA A 268 17.70 16.70 7.87
N GLU A 269 17.45 17.82 7.21
CA GLU A 269 16.76 18.97 7.79
C GLU A 269 15.25 18.69 7.87
N GLU A 270 14.67 18.79 9.07
CA GLU A 270 13.23 18.62 9.24
C GLU A 270 12.46 19.82 8.65
N SER A 271 11.39 19.53 7.92
CA SER A 271 10.50 20.54 7.36
C SER A 271 9.04 20.15 7.52
N LEU A 272 8.28 21.02 8.18
CA LEU A 272 6.81 20.91 8.26
C LEU A 272 6.14 21.03 6.89
N MET A 273 6.81 21.64 5.90
CA MET A 273 6.30 21.72 4.53
C MET A 273 6.28 20.36 3.82
N LEU A 274 7.06 19.38 4.30
CA LEU A 274 7.01 17.99 3.82
C LEU A 274 5.97 17.15 4.57
N GLY A 275 5.26 17.78 5.51
CA GLY A 275 4.01 17.33 6.07
C GLY A 275 4.07 16.17 7.04
N THR A 276 2.91 15.79 7.53
CA THR A 276 2.60 14.45 8.07
C THR A 276 2.03 13.61 6.90
N PRO A 277 1.72 12.30 7.06
CA PRO A 277 1.20 11.52 5.93
C PRO A 277 -0.08 12.05 5.27
N SER A 278 -0.78 13.02 5.86
CA SER A 278 -1.87 13.74 5.20
C SER A 278 -1.32 14.93 4.41
N ALA A 279 -1.71 15.06 3.14
CA ALA A 279 -1.23 16.13 2.28
C ALA A 279 -1.95 17.46 2.53
N TYR A 280 -1.20 18.56 2.46
CA TYR A 280 -1.73 19.93 2.40
C TYR A 280 -2.75 20.24 3.52
N VAL A 281 -2.38 19.91 4.77
CA VAL A 281 -3.23 20.08 5.94
C VAL A 281 -3.37 21.56 6.32
N ALA A 282 -4.61 22.00 6.50
CA ALA A 282 -4.99 23.31 7.02
C ALA A 282 -5.51 23.23 8.47
N ASP A 283 -6.07 22.08 8.86
CA ASP A 283 -6.57 21.79 10.21
C ASP A 283 -6.25 20.34 10.59
N ASP A 284 -5.27 20.17 11.49
CA ASP A 284 -4.77 18.85 11.91
C ASP A 284 -5.81 18.01 12.64
N GLU A 285 -6.73 18.61 13.39
CA GLU A 285 -7.71 17.88 14.18
C GLU A 285 -8.77 17.24 13.28
N LEU A 286 -9.32 18.02 12.34
CA LEU A 286 -10.26 17.53 11.35
C LEU A 286 -9.64 16.45 10.46
N VAL A 287 -8.39 16.63 10.04
CA VAL A 287 -7.68 15.64 9.23
C VAL A 287 -7.48 14.33 10.00
N ARG A 288 -7.10 14.41 11.27
CA ARG A 288 -6.88 13.21 12.09
C ARG A 288 -8.15 12.39 12.24
N GLU A 289 -9.29 13.03 12.53
CA GLU A 289 -10.58 12.32 12.63
C GLU A 289 -11.01 11.75 11.29
N PHE A 290 -10.78 12.50 10.20
CA PHE A 290 -11.15 12.08 8.86
C PHE A 290 -10.42 10.80 8.41
N TYR A 291 -9.10 10.72 8.57
CA TYR A 291 -8.33 9.56 8.10
C TYR A 291 -8.37 8.35 9.05
N VAL A 292 -8.93 8.46 10.25
CA VAL A 292 -9.14 7.30 11.13
C VAL A 292 -10.06 6.26 10.49
N ILE A 293 -11.03 6.70 9.69
CA ILE A 293 -12.04 5.83 9.06
C ILE A 293 -11.97 5.81 7.53
N ASN A 294 -11.17 6.69 6.93
CA ASN A 294 -11.05 6.82 5.49
C ASN A 294 -9.63 6.44 5.04
N PRO A 295 -9.45 5.37 4.24
CA PRO A 295 -8.13 4.95 3.81
C PRO A 295 -7.44 6.00 2.91
N VAL A 296 -6.13 6.19 3.11
CA VAL A 296 -5.34 7.29 2.51
C VAL A 296 -5.45 7.31 0.99
N LYS A 297 -5.22 6.16 0.33
CA LYS A 297 -5.31 6.03 -1.14
C LYS A 297 -6.64 6.54 -1.68
N ILE A 298 -7.75 6.21 -1.01
CA ILE A 298 -9.09 6.64 -1.42
C ILE A 298 -9.20 8.15 -1.42
N MET A 299 -8.81 8.74 -0.29
CA MET A 299 -8.98 10.17 -0.09
C MET A 299 -8.05 10.95 -1.01
N SER A 300 -6.82 10.51 -1.20
CA SER A 300 -5.91 11.12 -2.17
C SER A 300 -6.46 11.09 -3.60
N LEU A 301 -7.08 9.99 -4.05
CA LEU A 301 -7.70 9.92 -5.39
C LEU A 301 -8.90 10.86 -5.52
N ARG A 302 -9.74 10.96 -4.48
CA ARG A 302 -10.84 11.93 -4.43
C ARG A 302 -10.33 13.38 -4.44
N TYR A 303 -9.24 13.63 -3.71
CA TYR A 303 -8.64 14.94 -3.59
C TYR A 303 -8.09 15.45 -4.93
N VAL A 304 -7.37 14.60 -5.67
CA VAL A 304 -6.87 14.96 -7.01
C VAL A 304 -7.98 15.03 -8.05
N ALA A 305 -9.11 14.36 -7.83
CA ALA A 305 -10.32 14.54 -8.63
C ALA A 305 -11.06 15.87 -8.35
N GLY A 306 -10.52 16.72 -7.45
CA GLY A 306 -11.03 18.06 -7.17
C GLY A 306 -11.98 18.13 -5.97
N GLU A 307 -12.13 17.05 -5.20
CA GLU A 307 -12.94 17.07 -4.00
C GLU A 307 -12.27 17.87 -2.87
N ILE A 308 -13.05 18.66 -2.13
CA ILE A 308 -12.56 19.36 -0.93
C ILE A 308 -12.65 18.41 0.25
N LEU A 309 -11.49 17.95 0.73
CA LEU A 309 -11.43 17.08 1.90
C LEU A 309 -11.44 17.90 3.20
N PRO A 310 -12.13 17.43 4.26
CA PRO A 310 -12.14 18.09 5.57
C PRO A 310 -10.72 18.38 6.10
N GLY A 311 -10.48 19.62 6.51
CA GLY A 311 -9.20 20.07 7.07
C GLY A 311 -8.03 20.17 6.07
N HIS A 312 -8.25 20.02 4.76
CA HIS A 312 -7.22 20.19 3.73
C HIS A 312 -7.37 21.54 3.03
N TYR A 313 -6.26 22.11 2.55
CA TYR A 313 -6.31 23.17 1.55
C TYR A 313 -6.97 22.67 0.25
N PRO A 314 -7.45 23.55 -0.65
CA PRO A 314 -7.71 23.17 -2.03
C PRO A 314 -6.45 22.56 -2.66
N VAL A 315 -6.61 21.50 -3.48
CA VAL A 315 -5.48 20.70 -3.97
C VAL A 315 -4.49 21.49 -4.84
N ASP A 316 -4.99 22.48 -5.59
CA ASP A 316 -4.21 23.42 -6.39
C ASP A 316 -3.38 24.37 -5.53
N VAL A 317 -3.98 24.91 -4.46
CA VAL A 317 -3.29 25.78 -3.48
C VAL A 317 -2.19 24.99 -2.76
N GLY A 318 -2.51 23.78 -2.31
CA GLY A 318 -1.53 22.90 -1.66
C GLY A 318 -0.37 22.53 -2.58
N THR A 319 -0.68 22.13 -3.82
CA THR A 319 0.32 21.82 -4.85
C THR A 319 1.22 23.03 -5.14
N SER A 320 0.64 24.23 -5.22
CA SER A 320 1.41 25.46 -5.42
C SER A 320 2.43 25.69 -4.31
N ARG A 321 1.99 25.60 -3.05
CA ARG A 321 2.88 25.80 -1.89
C ARG A 321 3.99 24.76 -1.85
N MET A 322 3.66 23.52 -2.20
CA MET A 322 4.64 22.44 -2.26
C MET A 322 5.65 22.67 -3.38
N PHE A 323 5.22 23.14 -4.54
CA PHE A 323 6.12 23.52 -5.64
C PHE A 323 7.07 24.64 -5.21
N ASP A 324 6.55 25.68 -4.56
CA ASP A 324 7.37 26.81 -4.10
C ASP A 324 8.41 26.35 -3.07
N PHE A 325 8.04 25.43 -2.17
CA PHE A 325 8.99 24.80 -1.25
C PHE A 325 10.07 23.99 -2.00
N VAL A 326 9.68 23.02 -2.83
CA VAL A 326 10.63 22.11 -3.52
C VAL A 326 11.54 22.90 -4.45
N SER A 327 11.01 23.84 -5.24
CA SER A 327 11.82 24.72 -6.10
C SER A 327 12.74 25.64 -5.29
N GLY A 328 12.33 26.08 -4.10
CA GLY A 328 13.17 26.84 -3.17
C GLY A 328 14.36 26.06 -2.60
N THR A 329 14.34 24.72 -2.68
CA THR A 329 15.49 23.87 -2.28
C THR A 329 16.54 23.71 -3.38
N LEU A 330 16.30 24.20 -4.60
CA LEU A 330 17.21 24.04 -5.73
C LEU A 330 18.44 24.95 -5.58
N ALA A 331 19.62 24.36 -5.73
CA ALA A 331 20.89 25.08 -5.79
C ALA A 331 21.75 24.53 -6.94
N ASP A 332 22.48 25.42 -7.63
CA ASP A 332 23.24 25.06 -8.83
C ASP A 332 24.33 24.03 -8.50
N GLY A 333 24.38 22.97 -9.29
CA GLY A 333 25.29 21.84 -9.12
C GLY A 333 24.98 20.97 -7.90
N GLU A 334 23.87 21.19 -7.19
CA GLU A 334 23.46 20.39 -6.03
C GLU A 334 22.21 19.55 -6.32
N ILE A 335 22.07 18.46 -5.57
CA ILE A 335 20.83 17.67 -5.51
C ILE A 335 20.21 17.82 -4.12
N SER A 336 18.96 18.27 -4.09
CA SER A 336 18.13 18.26 -2.89
C SER A 336 17.26 17.00 -2.87
N VAL A 337 17.20 16.28 -1.76
CA VAL A 337 16.33 15.13 -1.56
C VAL A 337 15.26 15.49 -0.54
N CYS A 338 14.02 15.60 -0.96
CA CYS A 338 12.86 15.94 -0.15
C CYS A 338 12.04 14.67 0.16
N ILE A 339 12.13 14.18 1.40
CA ILE A 339 11.46 12.96 1.85
C ILE A 339 10.10 13.29 2.47
N THR A 340 9.04 12.76 1.88
CA THR A 340 7.65 12.90 2.30
C THR A 340 6.92 11.55 2.24
N HIS A 341 5.61 11.57 1.99
CA HIS A 341 4.71 10.42 1.94
C HIS A 341 4.08 10.32 0.55
N ASP A 342 3.54 9.14 0.23
CA ASP A 342 2.80 8.89 -1.02
C ASP A 342 1.67 9.90 -1.25
N ALA A 343 0.90 10.22 -0.21
CA ALA A 343 -0.20 11.19 -0.27
C ALA A 343 0.21 12.60 -0.72
N TRP A 344 1.49 12.97 -0.60
CA TRP A 344 2.04 14.26 -1.08
C TRP A 344 2.50 14.19 -2.53
N ILE A 345 3.09 13.07 -2.93
CA ILE A 345 3.60 12.84 -4.29
C ILE A 345 2.44 12.76 -5.28
N VAL A 346 1.37 12.06 -4.90
CA VAL A 346 0.19 11.83 -5.75
C VAL A 346 -0.44 13.14 -6.25
N PRO A 347 -0.86 14.08 -5.40
CA PRO A 347 -1.41 15.35 -5.88
C PRO A 347 -0.35 16.20 -6.58
N PHE A 348 0.89 16.23 -6.08
CA PHE A 348 1.95 17.01 -6.70
C PHE A 348 2.21 16.61 -8.16
N VAL A 349 2.38 15.31 -8.40
CA VAL A 349 2.60 14.77 -9.75
C VAL A 349 1.32 14.86 -10.58
N SER A 350 0.16 14.48 -10.03
CA SER A 350 -1.10 14.45 -10.77
C SER A 350 -1.50 15.84 -11.29
N LEU A 351 -1.45 16.89 -10.45
CA LEU A 351 -1.79 18.25 -10.89
C LEU A 351 -0.77 18.86 -11.84
N LEU A 352 0.52 18.53 -11.71
CA LEU A 352 1.56 19.09 -12.58
C LEU A 352 1.68 18.37 -13.93
N THR A 353 1.19 17.14 -14.05
CA THR A 353 1.45 16.27 -15.22
C THR A 353 0.20 15.63 -15.83
N GLY A 354 -0.92 15.63 -15.11
CA GLY A 354 -2.12 14.87 -15.46
C GLY A 354 -2.01 13.35 -15.23
N TYR A 355 -1.02 12.88 -14.46
CA TYR A 355 -0.84 11.44 -14.19
C TYR A 355 -1.97 10.85 -13.34
N ASP A 356 -2.44 9.66 -13.73
CA ASP A 356 -3.46 8.90 -13.03
C ASP A 356 -2.84 7.83 -12.12
N PHE A 357 -3.08 7.98 -10.82
CA PHE A 357 -2.56 7.11 -9.77
C PHE A 357 -3.50 5.96 -9.40
N THR A 358 -4.64 5.80 -10.09
CA THR A 358 -5.65 4.77 -9.77
C THR A 358 -5.04 3.36 -9.68
N ASN A 359 -4.17 3.02 -10.63
CA ASN A 359 -3.56 1.68 -10.76
C ASN A 359 -2.02 1.66 -10.64
N ASP A 360 -1.38 2.79 -10.34
CA ASP A 360 0.09 2.89 -10.18
C ASP A 360 0.43 3.79 -8.99
N TRP A 361 0.36 3.23 -7.79
CA TRP A 361 0.61 3.98 -6.55
C TRP A 361 2.12 4.09 -6.24
N PRO A 362 2.63 5.21 -5.70
CA PRO A 362 4.06 5.35 -5.40
C PRO A 362 4.54 4.31 -4.38
N GLY A 363 5.57 3.55 -4.75
CA GLY A 363 6.27 2.61 -3.85
C GLY A 363 7.13 3.33 -2.79
N PHE A 364 7.76 2.55 -1.90
CA PHE A 364 8.79 3.10 -1.01
C PHE A 364 10.00 3.59 -1.82
N LEU A 365 10.59 4.71 -1.41
CA LEU A 365 11.65 5.43 -2.13
C LEU A 365 11.28 5.88 -3.56
N ASP A 366 10.04 5.69 -3.99
CA ASP A 366 9.55 6.16 -5.29
C ASP A 366 9.25 7.66 -5.22
N GLY A 367 9.33 8.35 -6.35
CA GLY A 367 9.25 9.81 -6.36
C GLY A 367 9.43 10.44 -7.74
N CYS A 368 9.30 11.76 -7.77
CA CYS A 368 9.55 12.57 -8.95
C CYS A 368 10.84 13.40 -8.79
N VAL A 369 11.37 13.90 -9.90
CA VAL A 369 12.52 14.81 -9.90
C VAL A 369 12.11 16.13 -10.52
N LEU A 370 12.17 17.21 -9.76
CA LEU A 370 12.05 18.57 -10.25
C LEU A 370 13.45 19.06 -10.66
N MET A 371 13.64 19.29 -11.95
CA MET A 371 14.88 19.82 -12.51
C MET A 371 14.69 21.27 -12.92
N ARG A 372 15.71 22.09 -12.70
CA ARG A 372 15.84 23.42 -13.32
C ARG A 372 16.89 23.37 -14.40
N ARG A 373 16.55 23.86 -15.60
CA ARG A 373 17.46 24.02 -16.74
C ARG A 373 17.17 25.33 -17.44
N ASP A 374 18.18 26.19 -17.58
CA ASP A 374 18.06 27.51 -18.22
C ASP A 374 16.92 28.37 -17.64
N GLY A 375 16.75 28.32 -16.31
CA GLY A 375 15.69 29.03 -15.61
C GLY A 375 14.28 28.48 -15.80
N LYS A 376 14.11 27.33 -16.48
CA LYS A 376 12.83 26.63 -16.67
C LYS A 376 12.77 25.39 -15.80
N TYR A 377 11.56 25.01 -15.41
CA TYR A 377 11.31 23.83 -14.58
C TYR A 377 10.77 22.66 -15.39
N PHE A 378 11.28 21.47 -15.07
CA PHE A 378 10.87 20.21 -15.66
C PHE A 378 10.63 19.19 -14.56
N LEU A 379 9.48 18.53 -14.58
CA LEU A 379 9.20 17.44 -13.66
C LEU A 379 9.39 16.11 -14.38
N TRP A 380 10.27 15.26 -13.88
CA TRP A 380 10.41 13.88 -14.31
C TRP A 380 9.58 12.96 -13.42
N TRP A 381 8.81 12.07 -14.04
CA TRP A 381 8.05 11.01 -13.39
C TRP A 381 7.94 9.79 -14.32
N ARG A 382 8.24 8.59 -13.80
CA ARG A 382 8.05 7.30 -14.51
C ARG A 382 8.60 7.29 -15.95
N GLY A 383 9.83 7.77 -16.12
CA GLY A 383 10.52 7.76 -17.41
C GLY A 383 10.09 8.86 -18.39
N ARG A 384 9.19 9.77 -17.98
CA ARG A 384 8.74 10.90 -18.79
C ARG A 384 9.05 12.23 -18.11
N GLU A 385 9.44 13.21 -18.91
CA GLU A 385 9.68 14.59 -18.49
C GLU A 385 8.52 15.49 -18.93
N TYR A 386 8.13 16.41 -18.06
CA TYR A 386 7.02 17.34 -18.22
C TYR A 386 7.50 18.78 -17.99
N PRO A 387 7.41 19.68 -18.97
CA PRO A 387 7.70 21.09 -18.75
C PRO A 387 6.66 21.70 -17.82
N ILE A 388 7.09 22.45 -16.80
CA ILE A 388 6.20 23.10 -15.85
C ILE A 388 6.07 24.58 -16.20
N ALA A 389 4.84 25.02 -16.47
CA ALA A 389 4.53 26.41 -16.74
C ALA A 389 4.44 27.20 -15.43
N ARG A 390 5.58 27.66 -14.91
CA ARG A 390 5.68 28.59 -13.78
C ARG A 390 6.78 29.61 -13.99
#